data_AF-A0A317ETW0-F1
#
_entry.id   AF-A0A317ETW0-F1
#
_cell.length_a   1.000
_cell.length_b   1.000
_cell.length_c   1.000
_cell.angle_alpha   90.00
_cell.angle_beta   90.00
_cell.angle_gamma   90.00
#
_symmetry.space_group_name_H-M   'P 1'
#
loop_
_entity.id
_entity.type
_entity.pdbx_description
1 polymer ?
#
loop_
_entity_poly.entity_id
_entity_poly.type
_entity_poly.pdbx_seq_one_letter_code
_entity_poly.pdbx_strand_id
1 'polypeptide(L)'
;MKFIYKNQINICIAFGLLGFFFSVLLLTKHNGVEISGGKRNSPYGEIYLSNKDSLVRMVLCQRISKLKAELNKYEKTDLSKNAEAKKYVEEARLAIKNTYVEINTLSYGNSGKDLKTYSKYLYPDKKAYLSALNDASWKNDDKYSIAVPLIILDDCKLLTDYPAKYTGQKLLLKQHKRALLMSFIDDYPQFGLWIVLSIAQMTLWFLMLPLLTGNVLNLQNKLPAANGIGINGILKSLTIPVLAFVVFAYCFYLRLADDYVINDNHFFQNYNSRLEYYATTGYLVSAYCFATYIFLSRQIDLLNQNFISPGTLLVQNINDGYLALKKAFDNAFLASAIILSLMVLWVGITINAVNSTESMAFFSLMNAKPGISNDFTYLMGLLHSCLLLIFYLPVKLKFDSLEITQPQSGAGSPVKTVFSSLAESLKTLLITASPILAGFAQELFKLLLKP
;
A
#
# COMPACT_ATOMS: atom_id res chain seq x y z
N MET A 1 24.45 -32.85 14.88
CA MET A 1 23.14 -32.26 14.48
C MET A 1 22.65 -31.16 15.43
N LYS A 2 22.61 -31.35 16.77
CA LYS A 2 22.15 -30.31 17.73
C LYS A 2 22.89 -28.96 17.67
N PHE A 3 24.20 -28.95 17.36
CA PHE A 3 24.99 -27.72 17.28
C PHE A 3 24.62 -26.83 16.09
N ILE A 4 24.29 -27.41 14.93
CA ILE A 4 23.93 -26.68 13.71
C ILE A 4 22.58 -25.97 13.89
N TYR A 5 21.58 -26.66 14.47
CA TYR A 5 20.26 -26.09 14.73
C TYR A 5 20.31 -24.93 15.74
N LYS A 6 21.12 -25.04 16.80
CA LYS A 6 21.27 -23.96 17.79
C LYS A 6 21.86 -22.70 17.16
N ASN A 7 22.87 -22.84 16.29
CA ASN A 7 23.47 -21.70 15.60
C ASN A 7 22.50 -21.09 14.57
N GLN A 8 21.69 -21.91 13.89
CA GLN A 8 20.72 -21.42 12.90
C GLN A 8 19.66 -20.51 13.54
N ILE A 9 19.14 -20.87 14.72
CA ILE A 9 18.16 -20.04 15.45
C ILE A 9 18.77 -18.67 15.79
N ASN A 10 19.98 -18.65 16.35
CA ASN A 10 20.67 -17.40 16.69
C ASN A 10 20.91 -16.52 15.45
N ILE A 11 21.28 -17.12 14.32
CA ILE A 11 21.46 -16.39 13.05
C ILE A 11 20.11 -15.80 12.59
N CYS A 12 19.02 -16.56 12.65
CA CYS A 12 17.69 -16.05 12.27
C CYS A 12 17.26 -14.88 13.16
N ILE A 13 17.48 -14.97 14.47
CA ILE A 13 17.19 -13.87 15.42
C ILE A 13 18.05 -12.64 15.09
N ALA A 14 19.35 -12.81 14.84
CA ALA A 14 20.24 -11.71 14.50
C ALA A 14 19.82 -11.00 13.20
N PHE A 15 19.44 -11.75 12.16
CA PHE A 15 18.92 -11.18 10.91
C PHE A 15 17.56 -10.49 11.11
N GLY A 16 16.66 -11.07 11.91
CA GLY A 16 15.39 -10.43 12.26
C GLY A 16 15.61 -9.08 12.95
N LEU A 17 16.51 -9.03 13.94
CA LEU A 17 16.89 -7.78 14.61
C LEU A 17 17.53 -6.79 13.64
N LEU A 18 18.40 -7.25 12.74
CA LEU A 18 19.00 -6.40 11.71
C LEU A 18 17.94 -5.76 10.80
N GLY A 19 16.97 -6.56 10.32
CA GLY A 19 15.85 -6.05 9.52
C GLY A 19 14.97 -5.06 10.29
N PHE A 20 14.70 -5.32 11.56
CA PHE A 20 13.98 -4.41 12.45
C PHE A 20 14.72 -3.06 12.58
N PHE A 21 15.99 -3.07 12.96
CA PHE A 21 16.79 -1.85 13.11
C PHE A 21 16.96 -1.11 11.79
N PHE A 22 17.15 -1.82 10.69
CA PHE A 22 17.25 -1.22 9.36
C PHE A 22 15.96 -0.50 8.97
N SER A 23 14.79 -1.12 9.21
CA SER A 23 13.49 -0.49 8.97
C SER A 23 13.26 0.74 9.85
N VAL A 24 13.52 0.63 11.15
CA VAL A 24 13.40 1.76 12.09
C VAL A 24 14.31 2.90 11.66
N LEU A 25 15.56 2.61 11.28
CA LEU A 25 16.50 3.61 10.78
C LEU A 25 15.99 4.25 9.48
N LEU A 26 15.46 3.49 8.53
CA LEU A 26 14.87 4.06 7.30
C LEU A 26 13.63 4.93 7.57
N LEU A 27 12.82 4.60 8.57
CA LEU A 27 11.63 5.38 8.93
C LEU A 27 11.97 6.61 9.77
N THR A 28 13.05 6.58 10.56
CA THR A 28 13.43 7.68 11.47
C THR A 28 14.53 8.58 10.92
N LYS A 29 15.38 8.10 10.02
CA LYS A 29 16.51 8.87 9.50
C LYS A 29 16.02 10.02 8.64
N HIS A 30 16.29 11.22 9.12
CA HIS A 30 16.27 12.43 8.32
C HIS A 30 17.53 12.46 7.47
N ASN A 31 17.39 12.20 6.17
CA ASN A 31 18.48 12.48 5.25
C ASN A 31 18.66 14.00 5.16
N GLY A 32 19.65 14.53 5.89
CA GLY A 32 20.50 15.61 5.37
C GLY A 32 20.02 17.05 5.49
N VAL A 33 19.20 17.42 6.48
CA VAL A 33 19.15 18.84 6.89
C VAL A 33 19.61 18.91 8.33
N GLU A 34 20.91 19.10 8.53
CA GLU A 34 21.40 19.70 9.78
C GLU A 34 20.72 21.05 9.90
N ILE A 35 19.75 21.12 10.82
CA ILE A 35 19.02 22.36 11.07
C ILE A 35 19.99 23.25 11.85
N SER A 36 20.66 24.13 11.12
CA SER A 36 21.12 25.42 11.62
C SER A 36 19.99 26.03 12.47
N GLY A 37 20.10 25.93 13.80
CA GLY A 37 19.09 26.44 14.74
C GLY A 37 18.35 25.41 15.61
N GLY A 38 18.71 24.12 15.59
CA GLY A 38 18.36 23.17 16.67
C GLY A 38 16.89 22.72 16.80
N LYS A 39 15.97 23.19 15.94
CA LYS A 39 14.58 22.67 15.92
C LYS A 39 14.52 21.42 15.06
N ARG A 40 14.19 20.25 15.62
CA ARG A 40 13.94 19.04 14.82
C ARG A 40 12.69 19.22 13.97
N ASN A 41 12.83 19.32 12.65
CA ASN A 41 11.69 19.27 11.74
C ASN A 41 11.17 17.84 11.70
N SER A 42 9.89 17.63 11.99
CA SER A 42 9.25 16.33 11.84
C SER A 42 9.24 15.92 10.36
N PRO A 43 9.48 14.64 10.02
CA PRO A 43 9.42 14.17 8.65
C PRO A 43 7.97 13.97 8.18
N TYR A 44 7.03 13.97 9.12
CA TYR A 44 5.61 13.78 8.90
C TYR A 44 4.92 15.14 8.81
N GLY A 45 4.35 15.38 7.64
CA GLY A 45 3.55 16.56 7.38
C GLY A 45 2.29 16.20 6.63
N GLU A 46 1.42 17.17 6.46
CA GLU A 46 0.25 17.07 5.60
C GLU A 46 -0.01 18.40 4.93
N ILE A 47 -0.64 18.37 3.76
CA ILE A 47 -1.24 19.57 3.18
C ILE A 47 -2.68 19.62 3.64
N TYR A 48 -3.07 20.73 4.27
CA TYR A 48 -4.42 20.94 4.81
C TYR A 48 -5.03 22.25 4.32
N LEU A 49 -6.36 22.36 4.45
CA LEU A 49 -7.11 23.55 4.05
C LEU A 49 -7.17 24.54 5.22
N SER A 50 -6.33 25.57 5.19
CA SER A 50 -6.08 26.41 6.36
C SER A 50 -7.17 27.45 6.67
N ASN A 51 -7.93 27.90 5.66
CA ASN A 51 -8.98 28.91 5.82
C ASN A 51 -10.40 28.39 5.53
N LYS A 52 -10.59 27.06 5.43
CA LYS A 52 -11.90 26.44 5.11
C LYS A 52 -13.03 26.89 6.03
N ASP A 53 -12.76 26.96 7.34
CA ASP A 53 -13.75 27.35 8.35
C ASP A 53 -14.21 28.79 8.20
N SER A 54 -13.25 29.70 8.00
CA SER A 54 -13.52 31.12 7.80
C SER A 54 -14.37 31.34 6.54
N LEU A 55 -14.04 30.63 5.46
CA LEU A 55 -14.77 30.72 4.19
C LEU A 55 -16.22 30.22 4.32
N VAL A 56 -16.45 29.06 4.96
CA VAL A 56 -17.82 28.55 5.14
C VAL A 56 -18.61 29.42 6.12
N ARG A 57 -18.00 29.88 7.22
CA ARG A 57 -18.68 30.80 8.15
C ARG A 57 -19.10 32.10 7.47
N MET A 58 -18.26 32.66 6.60
CA MET A 58 -18.60 33.85 5.82
C MET A 58 -19.90 33.63 5.03
N VAL A 59 -20.04 32.49 4.35
CA VAL A 59 -21.25 32.14 3.56
C VAL A 59 -22.47 32.01 4.45
N LEU A 60 -22.36 31.26 5.54
CA LEU A 60 -23.49 31.03 6.44
C LEU A 60 -23.95 32.34 7.11
N CYS A 61 -23.01 33.23 7.47
CA CYS A 61 -23.33 34.56 7.97
C CYS A 61 -24.01 35.43 6.89
N GLN A 62 -23.54 35.38 5.63
CA GLN A 62 -24.17 36.08 4.52
C GLN A 62 -25.59 35.54 4.24
N ARG A 63 -25.78 34.22 4.31
CA ARG A 63 -27.10 33.57 4.21
C ARG A 63 -28.07 34.12 5.25
N ILE A 64 -27.66 34.16 6.52
CA ILE A 64 -28.48 34.71 7.61
C ILE A 64 -28.82 36.18 7.35
N SER A 65 -27.84 36.99 6.95
CA SER A 65 -28.07 38.41 6.65
C SER A 65 -29.09 38.60 5.51
N LYS A 66 -28.98 37.83 4.43
CA LYS A 66 -29.92 37.87 3.31
C LYS A 66 -31.33 37.40 3.70
N LEU A 67 -31.44 36.27 4.41
CA LEU A 67 -32.73 35.76 4.88
C LEU A 67 -33.42 36.74 5.84
N LYS A 68 -32.68 37.38 6.74
CA LYS A 68 -33.22 38.43 7.63
C LYS A 68 -33.68 39.66 6.82
N ALA A 69 -32.93 40.06 5.81
CA ALA A 69 -33.31 41.18 4.95
C ALA A 69 -34.61 40.89 4.16
N GLU A 70 -34.77 39.68 3.63
CA GLU A 70 -36.01 39.26 2.96
C GLU A 70 -37.18 39.16 3.96
N LEU A 71 -36.96 38.55 5.13
CA LEU A 71 -37.98 38.43 6.16
C LEU A 71 -38.51 39.81 6.63
N ASN A 72 -37.64 40.80 6.78
CA ASN A 72 -38.02 42.17 7.10
C ASN A 72 -38.93 42.84 6.05
N LYS A 73 -38.89 42.39 4.78
CA LYS A 73 -39.82 42.87 3.74
C LYS A 73 -41.23 42.28 3.95
N TYR A 74 -41.32 41.01 4.32
CA TYR A 74 -42.59 40.31 4.53
C TYR A 74 -43.26 40.64 5.87
N GLU A 75 -42.50 40.92 6.93
CA GLU A 75 -43.07 41.31 8.23
C GLU A 75 -43.86 42.64 8.19
N LYS A 76 -43.63 43.48 7.18
CA LYS A 76 -44.43 44.69 6.92
C LYS A 76 -45.76 44.41 6.20
N THR A 77 -45.97 43.19 5.72
CA THR A 77 -47.16 42.79 4.97
C THR A 77 -48.18 42.17 5.91
N ASP A 78 -49.48 42.39 5.69
CA ASP A 78 -50.56 41.76 6.46
C ASP A 78 -50.61 40.24 6.19
N LEU A 79 -49.87 39.48 7.00
CA LEU A 79 -49.73 38.01 6.88
C LEU A 79 -51.06 37.25 7.05
N SER A 80 -52.09 37.90 7.63
CA SER A 80 -53.41 37.28 7.79
C SER A 80 -54.13 37.09 6.45
N LYS A 81 -53.75 37.89 5.44
CA LYS A 81 -54.38 37.89 4.11
C LYS A 81 -53.55 37.20 3.02
N ASN A 82 -52.31 36.81 3.32
CA ASN A 82 -51.40 36.21 2.35
C ASN A 82 -50.76 34.92 2.89
N ALA A 83 -51.38 33.78 2.57
CA ALA A 83 -50.92 32.47 3.01
C ALA A 83 -49.52 32.10 2.48
N GLU A 84 -49.15 32.56 1.29
CA GLU A 84 -47.82 32.32 0.70
C GLU A 84 -46.74 33.08 1.45
N ALA A 85 -46.98 34.37 1.75
CA ALA A 85 -46.08 35.17 2.57
C ALA A 85 -45.88 34.57 3.97
N LYS A 86 -46.97 34.09 4.59
CA LYS A 86 -46.90 33.39 5.89
C LYS A 86 -46.03 32.13 5.80
N LYS A 87 -46.21 31.31 4.76
CA LYS A 87 -45.40 30.10 4.52
C LYS A 87 -43.92 30.46 4.34
N TYR A 88 -43.61 31.46 3.52
CA TYR A 88 -42.24 31.92 3.29
C TYR A 88 -41.56 32.40 4.58
N VAL A 89 -42.26 33.19 5.41
CA VAL A 89 -41.72 33.67 6.69
C VAL A 89 -41.34 32.51 7.61
N GLU A 90 -42.21 31.50 7.74
CA GLU A 90 -41.92 30.32 8.56
C GLU A 90 -40.74 29.50 8.01
N GLU A 91 -40.67 29.30 6.69
CA GLU A 91 -39.54 28.63 6.04
C GLU A 91 -38.23 29.40 6.23
N ALA A 92 -38.24 30.73 6.10
CA ALA A 92 -37.07 31.58 6.31
C ALA A 92 -36.59 31.57 7.77
N ARG A 93 -37.50 31.63 8.74
CA ARG A 93 -37.17 31.50 10.18
C ARG A 93 -36.53 30.15 10.48
N LEU A 94 -37.10 29.08 9.94
CA LEU A 94 -36.54 27.73 10.08
C LEU A 94 -35.15 27.64 9.43
N ALA A 95 -34.97 28.19 8.23
CA ALA A 95 -33.68 28.21 7.55
C ALA A 95 -32.60 29.01 8.31
N ILE A 96 -32.96 30.15 8.91
CA ILE A 96 -32.06 30.92 9.78
C ILE A 96 -31.66 30.09 11.00
N LYS A 97 -32.63 29.46 11.68
CA LYS A 97 -32.37 28.60 12.84
C LYS A 97 -31.43 27.45 12.48
N ASN A 98 -31.70 26.77 11.38
CA ASN A 98 -30.84 25.67 10.90
C ASN A 98 -29.44 26.15 10.53
N THR A 99 -29.31 27.33 9.92
CA THR A 99 -28.01 27.93 9.59
C THR A 99 -27.18 28.26 10.84
N TYR A 100 -27.82 28.73 11.92
CA TYR A 100 -27.14 28.90 13.21
C TYR A 100 -26.66 27.57 13.80
N VAL A 101 -27.45 26.51 13.66
CA VAL A 101 -27.03 25.15 14.06
C VAL A 101 -25.81 24.72 13.24
N GLU A 102 -25.81 24.92 11.91
CA GLU A 102 -24.64 24.63 11.06
C GLU A 102 -23.38 25.39 11.52
N ILE A 103 -23.49 26.69 11.80
CA ILE A 103 -22.37 27.49 12.31
C ILE A 103 -21.86 26.95 13.66
N ASN A 104 -22.77 26.55 14.55
CA ASN A 104 -22.39 25.98 15.85
C ASN A 104 -21.72 24.62 15.69
N THR A 105 -22.20 23.77 14.77
CA THR A 105 -21.56 22.50 14.44
C THR A 105 -20.15 22.70 13.89
N LEU A 106 -19.90 23.76 13.10
CA LEU A 106 -18.54 24.12 12.67
C LEU A 106 -17.64 24.59 13.83
N SER A 107 -18.19 25.17 14.90
CA SER A 107 -17.44 25.65 16.07
C SER A 107 -17.11 24.56 17.08
N TYR A 108 -18.04 23.64 17.31
CA TYR A 108 -17.96 22.65 18.37
C TYR A 108 -17.70 21.23 17.87
N GLY A 109 -17.94 20.97 16.58
CA GLY A 109 -17.63 19.70 15.97
C GLY A 109 -16.12 19.49 15.86
N ASN A 110 -15.73 18.23 15.64
CA ASN A 110 -14.42 17.87 15.09
C ASN A 110 -14.36 18.32 13.62
N SER A 111 -14.75 19.57 13.34
CA SER A 111 -15.11 20.12 12.04
C SER A 111 -13.97 20.00 11.06
N GLY A 112 -12.72 20.07 11.54
CA GLY A 112 -11.53 19.73 10.76
C GLY A 112 -11.58 18.38 10.03
N LYS A 113 -12.40 17.42 10.49
CA LYS A 113 -12.57 16.08 9.87
C LYS A 113 -13.81 15.95 8.99
N ASP A 114 -14.81 16.83 9.08
CA ASP A 114 -16.02 16.70 8.26
C ASP A 114 -15.90 17.44 6.91
N LEU A 115 -15.06 16.86 6.05
CA LEU A 115 -14.83 17.36 4.70
C LEU A 115 -16.07 17.40 3.82
N LYS A 116 -17.10 16.61 4.14
CA LYS A 116 -18.38 16.64 3.42
C LYS A 116 -19.07 17.99 3.59
N THR A 117 -19.08 18.52 4.82
CA THR A 117 -19.66 19.84 5.09
C THR A 117 -18.97 20.94 4.29
N TYR A 118 -17.63 20.95 4.21
CA TYR A 118 -16.93 21.95 3.39
C TYR A 118 -17.15 21.76 1.89
N SER A 119 -17.19 20.51 1.40
CA SER A 119 -17.39 20.21 -0.02
C SER A 119 -18.76 20.64 -0.56
N LYS A 120 -19.73 20.88 0.34
CA LYS A 120 -21.04 21.46 0.00
C LYS A 120 -20.93 22.92 -0.47
N TYR A 121 -19.95 23.65 0.07
CA TYR A 121 -19.81 25.09 -0.12
C TYR A 121 -18.64 25.44 -1.02
N LEU A 122 -17.51 24.73 -0.89
CA LEU A 122 -16.22 25.12 -1.46
C LEU A 122 -15.93 24.36 -2.75
N TYR A 123 -15.82 25.09 -3.88
CA TYR A 123 -15.54 24.55 -5.21
C TYR A 123 -14.28 25.22 -5.80
N PRO A 124 -13.07 24.80 -5.41
CA PRO A 124 -11.84 25.31 -5.99
C PRO A 124 -11.69 24.92 -7.46
N ASP A 125 -10.93 25.71 -8.22
CA ASP A 125 -10.53 25.31 -9.56
C ASP A 125 -9.72 24.01 -9.49
N LYS A 126 -10.23 22.96 -10.14
CA LYS A 126 -9.66 21.61 -10.04
C LYS A 126 -8.22 21.54 -10.52
N LYS A 127 -7.89 22.22 -11.63
CA LYS A 127 -6.55 22.18 -12.22
C LYS A 127 -5.56 22.92 -11.33
N ALA A 128 -5.94 24.09 -10.84
CA ALA A 128 -5.14 24.87 -9.90
C ALA A 128 -4.95 24.15 -8.56
N TYR A 129 -5.99 23.47 -8.06
CA TYR A 129 -5.89 22.67 -6.83
C TYR A 129 -4.90 21.51 -6.99
N LEU A 130 -5.01 20.74 -8.07
CA LEU A 130 -4.08 19.64 -8.35
C LEU A 130 -2.65 20.14 -8.57
N SER A 131 -2.49 21.24 -9.32
CA SER A 131 -1.19 21.89 -9.51
C SER A 131 -0.60 22.35 -8.18
N ALA A 132 -1.42 22.87 -7.28
CA ALA A 132 -0.99 23.29 -5.96
C ALA A 132 -0.57 22.10 -5.09
N LEU A 133 -1.27 20.96 -5.15
CA LEU A 133 -0.85 19.75 -4.42
C LEU A 133 0.49 19.19 -4.91
N ASN A 134 0.80 19.35 -6.20
CA ASN A 134 2.03 18.86 -6.82
C ASN A 134 3.17 19.88 -6.84
N ASP A 135 3.00 21.07 -6.26
CA ASP A 135 4.02 22.12 -6.25
C ASP A 135 5.30 21.66 -5.51
N ALA A 136 6.45 21.72 -6.18
CA ALA A 136 7.73 21.30 -5.59
C ALA A 136 8.17 22.16 -4.40
N SER A 137 7.61 23.37 -4.26
CA SER A 137 7.96 24.34 -3.23
C SER A 137 7.57 23.91 -1.82
N TRP A 138 6.69 22.91 -1.67
CA TRP A 138 6.36 22.28 -0.37
C TRP A 138 7.59 21.73 0.37
N LYS A 139 8.71 21.50 -0.33
CA LYS A 139 9.95 21.01 0.29
C LYS A 139 10.75 22.10 1.01
N ASN A 140 10.51 23.39 0.73
CA ASN A 140 11.47 24.45 1.03
C ASN A 140 11.06 25.37 2.20
N ASP A 141 9.77 25.50 2.52
CA ASP A 141 9.32 26.43 3.57
C ASP A 141 8.04 25.94 4.27
N ASP A 142 8.12 25.78 5.60
CA ASP A 142 7.00 25.37 6.46
C ASP A 142 5.88 26.42 6.51
N LYS A 143 6.20 27.68 6.15
CA LYS A 143 5.23 28.78 6.06
C LYS A 143 4.66 28.92 4.65
N TYR A 144 5.10 28.10 3.70
CA TYR A 144 4.62 28.15 2.33
C TYR A 144 3.11 27.89 2.29
N SER A 145 2.40 28.74 1.56
CA SER A 145 0.96 28.61 1.35
C SER A 145 0.62 28.94 -0.08
N ILE A 146 -0.17 28.08 -0.72
CA ILE A 146 -0.67 28.30 -2.07
C ILE A 146 -2.12 28.70 -1.99
N ALA A 147 -2.46 29.80 -2.67
CA ALA A 147 -3.81 30.29 -2.76
C ALA A 147 -4.47 29.79 -4.05
N VAL A 148 -5.44 28.88 -3.92
CA VAL A 148 -6.18 28.29 -5.04
C VAL A 148 -7.46 29.10 -5.28
N PRO A 149 -7.74 29.55 -6.53
CA PRO A 149 -9.01 30.20 -6.87
C PRO A 149 -10.20 29.34 -6.46
N LEU A 150 -11.21 29.97 -5.85
CA LEU A 150 -12.34 29.30 -5.25
C LEU A 150 -13.66 29.95 -5.67
N ILE A 151 -14.61 29.12 -6.10
CA ILE A 151 -16.02 29.48 -6.19
C ILE A 151 -16.70 28.95 -4.93
N ILE A 152 -17.49 29.79 -4.28
CA ILE A 152 -18.32 29.35 -3.15
C ILE A 152 -19.78 29.40 -3.56
N LEU A 153 -20.51 28.32 -3.32
CA LEU A 153 -21.93 28.20 -3.63
C LEU A 153 -22.74 28.07 -2.34
N ASP A 154 -23.83 28.82 -2.25
CA ASP A 154 -24.86 28.64 -1.23
C ASP A 154 -26.12 28.02 -1.87
N ASP A 155 -26.51 26.85 -1.35
CA ASP A 155 -27.65 26.08 -1.82
C ASP A 155 -28.99 26.43 -1.12
N CYS A 156 -29.07 27.55 -0.42
CA CYS A 156 -30.32 28.00 0.17
C CYS A 156 -31.33 28.52 -0.88
N LYS A 157 -32.34 27.69 -1.19
CA LYS A 157 -33.40 27.98 -2.18
C LYS A 157 -34.27 29.21 -1.88
N LEU A 158 -34.26 29.69 -0.64
CA LEU A 158 -35.05 30.86 -0.21
C LEU A 158 -34.38 32.19 -0.56
N LEU A 159 -33.13 32.16 -1.04
CA LEU A 159 -32.42 33.34 -1.50
C LEU A 159 -32.85 33.73 -2.90
N THR A 160 -32.95 35.04 -3.14
CA THR A 160 -33.36 35.61 -4.43
C THR A 160 -32.30 35.39 -5.53
N ASP A 161 -31.05 35.18 -5.16
CA ASP A 161 -29.91 34.94 -6.07
C ASP A 161 -29.44 33.46 -6.08
N TYR A 162 -30.35 32.51 -5.86
CA TYR A 162 -30.04 31.09 -5.76
C TYR A 162 -29.52 30.44 -7.07
N PRO A 163 -28.47 29.59 -7.02
CA PRO A 163 -27.53 29.43 -5.91
C PRO A 163 -26.64 30.67 -5.79
N ALA A 164 -26.52 31.22 -4.58
CA ALA A 164 -25.72 32.43 -4.40
C ALA A 164 -24.25 32.08 -4.63
N LYS A 165 -23.61 32.78 -5.57
CA LYS A 165 -22.21 32.54 -5.96
C LYS A 165 -21.31 33.63 -5.41
N TYR A 166 -20.26 33.23 -4.69
CA TYR A 166 -19.22 34.14 -4.23
C TYR A 166 -17.92 33.82 -4.97
N THR A 167 -17.46 34.78 -5.78
CA THR A 167 -16.24 34.68 -6.59
C THR A 167 -15.12 35.54 -6.01
N GLY A 168 -13.87 35.29 -6.42
CA GLY A 168 -12.70 36.06 -5.98
C GLY A 168 -12.12 35.63 -4.63
N GLN A 169 -12.72 34.63 -3.98
CA GLN A 169 -12.15 34.00 -2.79
C GLN A 169 -11.03 33.04 -3.18
N LYS A 170 -10.14 32.76 -2.23
CA LYS A 170 -9.05 31.80 -2.40
C LYS A 170 -9.02 30.79 -1.26
N LEU A 171 -8.88 29.52 -1.60
CA LEU A 171 -8.63 28.44 -0.65
C LEU A 171 -7.13 28.34 -0.41
N LEU A 172 -6.71 28.46 0.84
CA LEU A 172 -5.30 28.44 1.22
C LEU A 172 -4.89 27.02 1.61
N LEU A 173 -4.08 26.39 0.76
CA LEU A 173 -3.36 25.17 1.10
C LEU A 173 -2.13 25.54 1.91
N LYS A 174 -1.91 24.85 3.04
CA LYS A 174 -0.71 25.01 3.86
C LYS A 174 -0.16 23.66 4.24
N GLN A 175 1.16 23.60 4.43
CA GLN A 175 1.80 22.45 5.04
C GLN A 175 1.67 22.55 6.56
N HIS A 176 1.29 21.46 7.21
CA HIS A 176 1.34 21.33 8.66
C HIS A 176 2.30 20.22 9.02
N LYS A 177 3.33 20.55 9.80
CA LYS A 177 4.27 19.55 10.34
C LYS A 177 3.87 19.23 11.78
N ARG A 178 3.61 17.96 12.05
CA ARG A 178 3.25 17.50 13.40
C ARG A 178 4.52 17.29 14.21
N ALA A 179 4.64 17.93 15.37
CA ALA A 179 5.81 17.78 16.24
C ALA A 179 6.03 16.34 16.71
N LEU A 180 4.96 15.57 16.89
CA LEU A 180 4.98 14.18 17.35
C LEU A 180 4.35 13.27 16.30
N LEU A 181 5.02 12.15 16.00
CA LEU A 181 4.48 11.08 15.14
C LEU A 181 3.13 10.57 15.66
N MET A 182 2.98 10.42 16.98
CA MET A 182 1.73 9.90 17.55
C MET A 182 0.53 10.78 17.21
N SER A 183 0.67 12.10 17.29
CA SER A 183 -0.40 13.03 16.90
C SER A 183 -0.76 12.92 15.42
N PHE A 184 0.20 12.61 14.55
CA PHE A 184 -0.08 12.35 13.14
C PHE A 184 -0.84 11.04 12.94
N ILE A 185 -0.48 9.98 13.67
CA ILE A 185 -1.16 8.68 13.63
C ILE A 185 -2.57 8.76 14.21
N ASP A 186 -2.79 9.55 15.26
CA ASP A 186 -4.12 9.75 15.85
C ASP A 186 -5.10 10.38 14.85
N ASP A 187 -4.60 11.27 13.98
CA ASP A 187 -5.38 11.84 12.88
C ASP A 187 -5.47 10.90 11.68
N TYR A 188 -4.42 10.11 11.42
CA TYR A 188 -4.30 9.24 10.25
C TYR A 188 -3.82 7.81 10.63
N PRO A 189 -4.70 6.97 11.19
CA PRO A 189 -4.32 5.66 11.73
C PRO A 189 -3.78 4.69 10.67
N GLN A 190 -4.11 4.91 9.40
CA GLN A 190 -3.61 4.12 8.27
C GLN A 190 -2.08 4.27 8.10
N PHE A 191 -1.50 5.42 8.47
CA PHE A 191 -0.04 5.57 8.51
C PHE A 191 0.60 4.77 9.66
N GLY A 192 -0.11 4.60 10.78
CA GLY A 192 0.31 3.71 11.86
C GLY A 192 0.38 2.26 11.39
N LEU A 193 -0.65 1.78 10.69
CA LEU A 193 -0.65 0.45 10.08
C LEU A 193 0.49 0.31 9.05
N TRP A 194 0.69 1.31 8.20
CA TRP A 194 1.79 1.35 7.23
C TRP A 194 3.17 1.24 7.92
N ILE A 195 3.42 1.99 9.00
CA ILE A 195 4.68 1.93 9.76
C ILE A 195 4.89 0.53 10.36
N VAL A 196 3.88 -0.03 11.03
CA VAL A 196 3.98 -1.37 11.64
C VAL A 196 4.25 -2.42 10.57
N LEU A 197 3.54 -2.36 9.44
CA LEU A 197 3.75 -3.28 8.33
C LEU A 197 5.14 -3.11 7.70
N SER A 198 5.66 -1.87 7.61
CA SER A 198 7.02 -1.59 7.13
C SER A 198 8.07 -2.30 7.98
N ILE A 199 7.93 -2.24 9.31
CA ILE A 199 8.85 -2.89 10.25
C ILE A 199 8.73 -4.41 10.16
N ALA A 200 7.49 -4.91 10.17
CA ALA A 200 7.23 -6.35 10.11
C ALA A 200 7.74 -6.98 8.81
N GLN A 201 7.48 -6.36 7.65
CA GLN A 201 7.91 -6.89 6.36
C GLN A 201 9.43 -6.91 6.23
N MET A 202 10.13 -5.84 6.64
CA MET A 202 11.58 -5.78 6.55
C MET A 202 12.25 -6.82 7.45
N THR A 203 11.72 -6.98 8.68
CA THR A 203 12.13 -8.04 9.60
C THR A 203 11.94 -9.41 8.97
N LEU A 204 10.78 -9.66 8.34
CA LEU A 204 10.49 -10.92 7.66
C LEU A 204 11.43 -11.17 6.48
N TRP A 205 11.71 -10.17 5.65
CA TRP A 205 12.61 -10.30 4.50
C TRP A 205 14.01 -10.73 4.93
N PHE A 206 14.56 -10.09 5.96
CA PHE A 206 15.86 -10.49 6.51
C PHE A 206 15.81 -11.89 7.15
N LEU A 207 14.72 -12.26 7.82
CA LEU A 207 14.53 -13.59 8.40
C LEU A 207 14.48 -14.71 7.33
N MET A 208 13.91 -14.42 6.14
CA MET A 208 13.78 -15.39 5.06
C MET A 208 15.15 -15.85 4.51
N LEU A 209 16.16 -14.98 4.51
CA LEU A 209 17.51 -15.31 4.00
C LEU A 209 18.15 -16.50 4.75
N PRO A 210 18.36 -16.47 6.08
CA PRO A 210 18.94 -17.59 6.81
C PRO A 210 18.01 -18.81 6.88
N LEU A 211 16.68 -18.62 6.87
CA LEU A 211 15.73 -19.74 6.83
C LEU A 211 15.87 -20.55 5.53
N LEU A 212 15.91 -19.87 4.39
CA LEU A 212 16.10 -20.52 3.08
C LEU A 212 17.51 -21.11 2.95
N THR A 213 18.53 -20.38 3.38
CA THR A 213 19.91 -20.87 3.41
C THR A 213 20.00 -22.16 4.23
N GLY A 214 19.43 -22.17 5.44
CA GLY A 214 19.42 -23.33 6.30
C GLY A 214 18.62 -24.50 5.73
N ASN A 215 17.51 -24.23 5.02
CA ASN A 215 16.78 -25.27 4.29
C ASN A 215 17.65 -25.94 3.23
N VAL A 216 18.44 -25.17 2.46
CA VAL A 216 19.36 -25.72 1.45
C VAL A 216 20.53 -26.47 2.09
N LEU A 217 21.11 -25.95 3.17
CA LEU A 217 22.17 -26.66 3.91
C LEU A 217 21.66 -27.98 4.52
N ASN A 218 20.40 -28.01 4.98
CA ASN A 218 19.78 -29.24 5.46
C ASN A 218 19.55 -30.25 4.31
N LEU A 219 19.30 -29.78 3.08
CA LEU A 219 19.27 -30.66 1.91
C LEU A 219 20.63 -31.26 1.60
N GLN A 220 21.71 -30.47 1.70
CA GLN A 220 23.08 -30.96 1.50
C GLN A 220 23.40 -32.14 2.42
N ASN A 221 22.98 -32.06 3.68
CA ASN A 221 23.18 -33.14 4.65
C ASN A 221 22.36 -34.40 4.33
N LYS A 222 21.21 -34.25 3.67
CA LYS A 222 20.33 -35.36 3.27
C LYS A 222 20.73 -35.98 1.93
N LEU A 223 21.40 -35.22 1.08
CA LEU A 223 21.81 -35.60 -0.28
C LEU A 223 23.32 -35.43 -0.45
N PRO A 224 24.16 -36.16 0.31
CA PRO A 224 25.61 -35.97 0.28
C PRO A 224 26.25 -36.33 -1.06
N ALA A 225 25.60 -37.18 -1.87
CA ALA A 225 26.08 -37.57 -3.21
C ALA A 225 25.92 -36.45 -4.26
N ALA A 226 25.15 -35.41 -3.98
CA ALA A 226 24.97 -34.29 -4.89
C ALA A 226 26.11 -33.28 -4.70
N ASN A 227 27.25 -33.58 -5.31
CA ASN A 227 28.39 -32.66 -5.41
C ASN A 227 27.91 -31.30 -5.93
N GLY A 228 28.13 -30.24 -5.15
CA GLY A 228 27.73 -28.88 -5.52
C GLY A 228 26.44 -28.36 -4.87
N ILE A 229 25.78 -29.13 -3.99
CA ILE A 229 24.78 -28.53 -3.10
C ILE A 229 25.48 -27.65 -2.08
N GLY A 230 25.27 -26.34 -2.21
CA GLY A 230 25.84 -25.36 -1.29
C GLY A 230 25.46 -23.93 -1.68
N ILE A 231 25.80 -22.98 -0.82
CA ILE A 231 25.48 -21.56 -0.98
C ILE A 231 26.04 -21.02 -2.30
N ASN A 232 27.22 -21.49 -2.73
CA ASN A 232 27.83 -21.10 -4.01
C ASN A 232 26.94 -21.44 -5.22
N GLY A 233 26.17 -22.54 -5.16
CA GLY A 233 25.22 -22.92 -6.21
C GLY A 233 24.04 -21.95 -6.30
N ILE A 234 23.54 -21.49 -5.15
CA ILE A 234 22.49 -20.46 -5.08
C ILE A 234 23.03 -19.14 -5.62
N LEU A 235 24.22 -18.71 -5.19
CA LEU A 235 24.85 -17.46 -5.63
C LEU A 235 25.07 -17.43 -7.14
N LYS A 236 25.55 -18.55 -7.74
CA LYS A 236 25.67 -18.67 -9.20
C LYS A 236 24.32 -18.61 -9.93
N SER A 237 23.24 -19.01 -9.26
CA SER A 237 21.88 -18.98 -9.82
C SER A 237 21.21 -17.61 -9.64
N LEU A 238 21.80 -16.70 -8.88
CA LEU A 238 21.28 -15.36 -8.59
C LEU A 238 21.31 -14.42 -9.81
N THR A 239 22.20 -14.68 -10.77
CA THR A 239 22.36 -13.85 -11.97
C THR A 239 21.06 -13.70 -12.76
N ILE A 240 20.30 -14.80 -12.95
CA ILE A 240 19.08 -14.78 -13.77
C ILE A 240 17.95 -13.99 -13.07
N PRO A 241 17.61 -14.25 -11.78
CA PRO A 241 16.63 -13.43 -11.07
C PRO A 241 17.01 -11.96 -10.98
N VAL A 242 18.27 -11.63 -10.69
CA VAL A 242 18.71 -10.24 -10.62
C VAL A 242 18.54 -9.55 -11.96
N LEU A 243 18.94 -10.19 -13.07
CA LEU A 243 18.71 -9.66 -14.41
C LEU A 243 17.22 -9.45 -14.68
N ALA A 244 16.37 -10.41 -14.32
CA ALA A 244 14.92 -10.28 -14.49
C ALA A 244 14.34 -9.12 -13.67
N PHE A 245 14.80 -8.89 -12.44
CA PHE A 245 14.39 -7.74 -11.62
C PHE A 245 14.90 -6.41 -12.19
N VAL A 246 16.11 -6.37 -12.75
CA VAL A 246 16.63 -5.17 -13.43
C VAL A 246 15.80 -4.85 -14.66
N VAL A 247 15.49 -5.84 -15.50
CA VAL A 247 14.61 -5.68 -16.67
C VAL A 247 13.21 -5.26 -16.23
N PHE A 248 12.68 -5.88 -15.17
CA PHE A 248 11.39 -5.53 -14.59
C PHE A 248 11.37 -4.07 -14.12
N ALA A 249 12.36 -3.64 -13.34
CA ALA A 249 12.48 -2.28 -12.87
C ALA A 249 12.65 -1.29 -14.03
N TYR A 250 13.45 -1.64 -15.03
CA TYR A 250 13.60 -0.84 -16.26
C TYR A 250 12.26 -0.65 -16.98
N CYS A 251 11.54 -1.74 -17.26
CA CYS A 251 10.24 -1.67 -17.92
C CYS A 251 9.20 -0.91 -17.09
N PHE A 252 9.17 -1.14 -15.78
CA PHE A 252 8.18 -0.51 -14.91
C PHE A 252 8.45 0.98 -14.72
N TYR A 253 9.65 1.35 -14.28
CA TYR A 253 9.98 2.73 -13.93
C TYR A 253 10.29 3.63 -15.13
N LEU A 254 10.76 3.09 -16.27
CA LEU A 254 11.10 3.94 -17.42
C LEU A 254 10.08 3.89 -18.56
N ARG A 255 9.17 2.91 -18.58
CA ARG A 255 8.18 2.79 -19.67
C ARG A 255 6.73 2.83 -19.22
N LEU A 256 6.42 2.46 -17.97
CA LEU A 256 5.03 2.39 -17.49
C LEU A 256 4.70 3.50 -16.47
N ALA A 257 5.69 3.99 -15.73
CA ALA A 257 5.52 5.10 -14.81
C ALA A 257 6.01 6.40 -15.48
N ASP A 258 5.08 7.30 -15.80
CA ASP A 258 5.42 8.65 -16.27
C ASP A 258 6.04 9.50 -15.15
N ASP A 259 5.63 9.25 -13.91
CA ASP A 259 6.12 9.89 -12.68
C ASP A 259 5.85 8.98 -11.47
N TYR A 260 6.42 9.32 -10.31
CA TYR A 260 6.06 8.66 -9.05
C TYR A 260 4.57 8.91 -8.73
N VAL A 261 3.83 7.83 -8.49
CA VAL A 261 2.40 7.88 -8.16
C VAL A 261 2.12 8.69 -6.90
N ILE A 262 3.07 8.69 -5.95
CA ILE A 262 3.01 9.48 -4.72
C ILE A 262 4.20 10.41 -4.71
N ASN A 263 3.95 11.72 -4.82
CA ASN A 263 5.00 12.71 -4.67
C ASN A 263 5.45 12.83 -3.21
N ASP A 264 6.74 13.09 -3.00
CA ASP A 264 7.32 13.36 -1.67
C ASP A 264 6.63 14.52 -0.92
N ASN A 265 5.89 15.37 -1.65
CA ASN A 265 5.27 16.58 -1.12
C ASN A 265 4.03 16.31 -0.26
N HIS A 266 3.42 15.12 -0.37
CA HIS A 266 2.08 14.90 0.20
C HIS A 266 2.08 14.64 1.70
N PHE A 267 3.02 13.81 2.21
CA PHE A 267 2.95 13.41 3.61
C PHE A 267 4.29 13.10 4.30
N PHE A 268 5.33 12.73 3.54
CA PHE A 268 6.58 12.26 4.12
C PHE A 268 7.79 12.65 3.31
N GLN A 269 8.72 13.35 3.95
CA GLN A 269 9.93 13.81 3.28
C GLN A 269 10.83 12.64 2.86
N ASN A 270 11.26 12.67 1.59
CA ASN A 270 12.04 11.61 0.95
C ASN A 270 11.32 10.26 0.96
N TYR A 271 9.99 10.27 0.81
CA TYR A 271 9.20 9.04 0.71
C TYR A 271 9.69 8.17 -0.44
N ASN A 272 9.93 8.75 -1.63
CA ASN A 272 10.35 8.01 -2.82
C ASN A 272 11.67 7.29 -2.63
N SER A 273 12.69 7.94 -2.06
CA SER A 273 13.96 7.29 -1.76
C SER A 273 13.80 6.14 -0.75
N ARG A 274 12.94 6.30 0.26
CA ARG A 274 12.68 5.22 1.23
C ARG A 274 11.94 4.06 0.58
N LEU A 275 10.93 4.36 -0.23
CA LEU A 275 10.22 3.40 -1.07
C LEU A 275 11.20 2.59 -1.92
N GLU A 276 12.18 3.22 -2.55
CA GLU A 276 13.24 2.56 -3.31
C GLU A 276 14.10 1.62 -2.45
N TYR A 277 14.48 2.03 -1.23
CA TYR A 277 15.22 1.14 -0.31
C TYR A 277 14.39 -0.09 0.10
N TYR A 278 13.10 0.09 0.39
CA TYR A 278 12.20 -1.03 0.68
C TYR A 278 12.05 -1.94 -0.55
N ALA A 279 11.73 -1.38 -1.71
CA ALA A 279 11.57 -2.14 -2.95
C ALA A 279 12.84 -2.91 -3.33
N THR A 280 14.01 -2.24 -3.29
CA THR A 280 15.30 -2.86 -3.59
C THR A 280 15.58 -4.03 -2.64
N THR A 281 15.35 -3.86 -1.34
CA THR A 281 15.56 -4.92 -0.37
C THR A 281 14.61 -6.10 -0.61
N GLY A 282 13.32 -5.83 -0.80
CA GLY A 282 12.32 -6.86 -1.10
C GLY A 282 12.63 -7.63 -2.39
N TYR A 283 13.08 -6.94 -3.44
CA TYR A 283 13.50 -7.56 -4.70
C TYR A 283 14.79 -8.36 -4.57
N LEU A 284 15.77 -7.92 -3.79
CA LEU A 284 16.98 -8.71 -3.52
C LEU A 284 16.66 -10.01 -2.78
N VAL A 285 15.80 -9.96 -1.77
CA VAL A 285 15.38 -11.18 -1.05
C VAL A 285 14.52 -12.08 -1.96
N SER A 286 13.65 -11.51 -2.79
CA SER A 286 12.88 -12.27 -3.78
C SER A 286 13.79 -12.93 -4.83
N ALA A 287 14.82 -12.23 -5.30
CA ALA A 287 15.83 -12.74 -6.21
C ALA A 287 16.57 -13.93 -5.60
N TYR A 288 16.90 -13.86 -4.31
CA TYR A 288 17.49 -14.97 -3.57
C TYR A 288 16.53 -16.19 -3.50
N CYS A 289 15.23 -15.95 -3.30
CA CYS A 289 14.22 -17.02 -3.35
C CYS A 289 14.16 -17.68 -4.74
N PHE A 290 14.11 -16.88 -5.81
CA PHE A 290 14.08 -17.40 -7.18
C PHE A 290 15.38 -18.11 -7.58
N ALA A 291 16.52 -17.62 -7.11
CA ALA A 291 17.81 -18.28 -7.30
C ALA A 291 17.79 -19.67 -6.66
N THR A 292 17.13 -19.79 -5.50
CA THR A 292 16.89 -21.08 -4.85
C THR A 292 16.02 -21.99 -5.72
N TYR A 293 15.02 -21.49 -6.46
CA TYR A 293 14.20 -22.34 -7.36
C TYR A 293 15.04 -22.91 -8.49
N ILE A 294 15.77 -22.04 -9.15
CA ILE A 294 16.62 -22.41 -10.28
C ILE A 294 17.68 -23.41 -9.81
N PHE A 295 18.28 -23.16 -8.65
CA PHE A 295 19.22 -24.07 -8.04
C PHE A 295 18.60 -25.45 -7.75
N LEU A 296 17.43 -25.51 -7.10
CA LEU A 296 16.72 -26.77 -6.80
C LEU A 296 16.34 -27.51 -8.08
N SER A 297 15.93 -26.79 -9.14
CA SER A 297 15.60 -27.40 -10.44
C SER A 297 16.78 -28.12 -11.08
N ARG A 298 18.01 -27.60 -10.90
CA ARG A 298 19.23 -28.26 -11.38
C ARG A 298 19.55 -29.52 -10.58
N GLN A 299 19.26 -29.51 -9.27
CA GLN A 299 19.46 -30.69 -8.41
C GLN A 299 18.52 -31.84 -8.78
N ILE A 300 17.30 -31.51 -9.23
CA ILE A 300 16.36 -32.49 -9.79
C ILE A 300 16.94 -33.15 -11.04
N ASP A 301 17.48 -32.36 -11.97
CA ASP A 301 18.07 -32.89 -13.20
C ASP A 301 19.22 -33.87 -12.88
N LEU A 302 20.07 -33.54 -11.91
CA LEU A 302 21.14 -34.41 -11.42
C LEU A 302 20.60 -35.69 -10.76
N LEU A 303 19.53 -35.57 -9.97
CA LEU A 303 18.89 -36.71 -9.32
C LEU A 303 18.26 -37.65 -10.37
N ASN A 304 17.71 -37.11 -11.46
CA ASN A 304 17.18 -37.88 -12.59
C ASN A 304 18.29 -38.63 -13.36
N GLN A 305 19.44 -37.98 -13.61
CA GLN A 305 20.57 -38.62 -14.30
C GLN A 305 21.14 -39.82 -13.52
N ASN A 306 21.12 -39.74 -12.19
CA ASN A 306 21.57 -40.85 -11.33
C ASN A 306 20.58 -42.02 -11.25
N PHE A 307 19.36 -41.88 -11.79
CA PHE A 307 18.31 -42.91 -11.77
C PHE A 307 18.56 -44.08 -12.73
N ILE A 308 19.49 -43.95 -13.68
CA ILE A 308 19.69 -44.89 -14.80
C ILE A 308 20.27 -46.26 -14.35
N SER A 309 20.70 -46.42 -13.09
CA SER A 309 21.20 -47.69 -12.54
C SER A 309 20.20 -48.33 -11.56
N PRO A 310 19.46 -49.40 -11.95
CA PRO A 310 18.36 -49.95 -11.16
C PRO A 310 18.85 -50.76 -9.96
N GLY A 311 18.61 -50.24 -8.75
CA GLY A 311 18.72 -50.97 -7.48
C GLY A 311 17.63 -50.54 -6.50
N THR A 312 17.03 -51.46 -5.75
CA THR A 312 15.87 -51.20 -4.86
C THR A 312 16.16 -50.21 -3.73
N LEU A 313 17.35 -50.27 -3.13
CA LEU A 313 17.81 -49.28 -2.14
C LEU A 313 18.05 -47.89 -2.76
N LEU A 314 18.31 -47.82 -4.07
CA LEU A 314 18.49 -46.56 -4.79
C LEU A 314 17.13 -45.82 -4.91
N VAL A 315 16.05 -46.55 -5.20
CA VAL A 315 14.71 -45.98 -5.41
C VAL A 315 14.16 -45.27 -4.18
N GLN A 316 14.34 -45.83 -2.97
CA GLN A 316 13.89 -45.18 -1.73
C GLN A 316 14.66 -43.88 -1.46
N ASN A 317 15.99 -43.91 -1.59
CA ASN A 317 16.84 -42.73 -1.39
C ASN A 317 16.51 -41.61 -2.40
N ILE A 318 16.20 -41.98 -3.65
CA ILE A 318 15.77 -41.05 -4.71
C ILE A 318 14.42 -40.41 -4.35
N ASN A 319 13.45 -41.20 -3.89
CA ASN A 319 12.14 -40.68 -3.50
C ASN A 319 12.25 -39.72 -2.30
N ASP A 320 13.03 -40.07 -1.29
CA ASP A 320 13.28 -39.20 -0.13
C ASP A 320 13.98 -37.89 -0.54
N GLY A 321 14.94 -38.00 -1.47
CA GLY A 321 15.61 -36.85 -2.07
C GLY A 321 14.66 -35.93 -2.83
N TYR A 322 13.82 -36.51 -3.68
CA TYR A 322 12.79 -35.77 -4.42
C TYR A 322 11.81 -35.07 -3.49
N LEU A 323 11.28 -35.76 -2.47
CA LEU A 323 10.36 -35.17 -1.48
C LEU A 323 11.02 -34.03 -0.70
N ALA A 324 12.30 -34.17 -0.36
CA ALA A 324 13.06 -33.12 0.31
C ALA A 324 13.26 -31.89 -0.60
N LEU A 325 13.66 -32.10 -1.86
CA LEU A 325 13.80 -31.03 -2.85
C LEU A 325 12.47 -30.32 -3.11
N LYS A 326 11.38 -31.07 -3.25
CA LYS A 326 10.03 -30.54 -3.47
C LYS A 326 9.59 -29.68 -2.30
N LYS A 327 9.77 -30.16 -1.06
CA LYS A 327 9.46 -29.38 0.14
C LYS A 327 10.27 -28.08 0.21
N ALA A 328 11.56 -28.12 -0.14
CA ALA A 328 12.39 -26.91 -0.17
C ALA A 328 11.94 -25.93 -1.26
N PHE A 329 11.53 -26.44 -2.42
CA PHE A 329 10.96 -25.65 -3.50
C PHE A 329 9.65 -24.99 -3.06
N ASP A 330 8.72 -25.74 -2.48
CA ASP A 330 7.43 -25.22 -2.01
C ASP A 330 7.64 -24.13 -0.93
N ASN A 331 8.57 -24.33 0.00
CA ASN A 331 8.93 -23.33 1.01
C ASN A 331 9.51 -22.05 0.38
N ALA A 332 10.40 -22.21 -0.59
CA ALA A 332 11.01 -21.08 -1.26
C ALA A 332 9.97 -20.34 -2.13
N PHE A 333 9.05 -21.07 -2.78
CA PHE A 333 7.90 -20.52 -3.52
C PHE A 333 7.02 -19.67 -2.61
N LEU A 334 6.60 -20.25 -1.50
CA LEU A 334 5.79 -19.57 -0.50
C LEU A 334 6.48 -18.30 0.01
N ALA A 335 7.79 -18.35 0.26
CA ALA A 335 8.56 -17.20 0.72
C ALA A 335 8.52 -16.02 -0.27
N SER A 336 8.77 -16.26 -1.57
CA SER A 336 8.71 -15.16 -2.56
C SER A 336 7.29 -14.63 -2.74
N ALA A 337 6.28 -15.50 -2.73
CA ALA A 337 4.89 -15.12 -2.86
C ALA A 337 4.49 -14.19 -1.70
N ILE A 338 4.90 -14.52 -0.47
CA ILE A 338 4.69 -13.66 0.70
C ILE A 338 5.43 -12.33 0.54
N ILE A 339 6.71 -12.34 0.16
CA ILE A 339 7.51 -11.11 0.01
C ILE A 339 6.87 -10.15 -0.99
N LEU A 340 6.55 -10.63 -2.19
CA LEU A 340 5.98 -9.82 -3.26
C LEU A 340 4.55 -9.38 -2.96
N SER A 341 3.74 -10.20 -2.29
CA SER A 341 2.39 -9.83 -1.86
C SER A 341 2.39 -8.79 -0.76
N LEU A 342 3.29 -8.90 0.23
CA LEU A 342 3.43 -7.90 1.29
C LEU A 342 3.87 -6.55 0.74
N MET A 343 4.73 -6.53 -0.28
CA MET A 343 5.12 -5.30 -0.96
C MET A 343 3.92 -4.61 -1.62
N VAL A 344 3.05 -5.37 -2.32
CA VAL A 344 1.82 -4.83 -2.93
C VAL A 344 0.85 -4.31 -1.86
N LEU A 345 0.64 -5.08 -0.79
CA LEU A 345 -0.20 -4.68 0.34
C LEU A 345 0.32 -3.39 0.99
N TRP A 346 1.63 -3.29 1.18
CA TRP A 346 2.28 -2.14 1.79
C TRP A 346 2.09 -0.88 0.94
N VAL A 347 2.24 -0.95 -0.39
CA VAL A 347 1.93 0.16 -1.30
C VAL A 347 0.45 0.52 -1.26
N GLY A 348 -0.45 -0.47 -1.28
CA GLY A 348 -1.89 -0.23 -1.19
C GLY A 348 -2.31 0.47 0.10
N ILE A 349 -1.72 0.11 1.24
CA ILE A 349 -1.95 0.80 2.51
C ILE A 349 -1.39 2.23 2.46
N THR A 350 -0.23 2.46 1.83
CA THR A 350 0.26 3.83 1.66
C THR A 350 -0.68 4.68 0.82
N ILE A 351 -1.18 4.18 -0.31
CA ILE A 351 -2.12 4.93 -1.16
C ILE A 351 -3.39 5.28 -0.38
N ASN A 352 -3.94 4.32 0.37
CA ASN A 352 -5.09 4.57 1.24
C ASN A 352 -4.79 5.63 2.30
N ALA A 353 -3.61 5.55 2.94
CA ALA A 353 -3.17 6.52 3.95
C ALA A 353 -3.01 7.94 3.37
N VAL A 354 -2.44 8.08 2.17
CA VAL A 354 -2.35 9.38 1.49
C VAL A 354 -3.73 9.90 1.10
N ASN A 355 -4.61 9.04 0.59
CA ASN A 355 -5.97 9.41 0.24
C ASN A 355 -6.84 9.81 1.45
N SER A 356 -6.48 9.42 2.67
CA SER A 356 -7.17 9.86 3.89
C SER A 356 -6.69 11.20 4.44
N THR A 357 -5.57 11.74 3.95
CA THR A 357 -5.12 13.10 4.32
C THR A 357 -6.16 14.15 3.93
N GLU A 358 -6.25 15.24 4.69
CA GLU A 358 -7.30 16.24 4.52
C GLU A 358 -7.45 16.74 3.08
N SER A 359 -6.33 17.16 2.46
CA SER A 359 -6.32 17.67 1.09
C SER A 359 -6.73 16.64 0.03
N MET A 360 -6.25 15.40 0.15
CA MET A 360 -6.58 14.33 -0.80
C MET A 360 -8.01 13.83 -0.63
N ALA A 361 -8.49 13.72 0.61
CA ALA A 361 -9.88 13.38 0.89
C ALA A 361 -10.83 14.46 0.36
N PHE A 362 -10.48 15.74 0.52
CA PHE A 362 -11.23 16.85 -0.05
C PHE A 362 -11.23 16.82 -1.58
N PHE A 363 -10.08 16.58 -2.21
CA PHE A 363 -9.99 16.37 -3.66
C PHE A 363 -10.85 15.20 -4.13
N SER A 364 -10.91 14.13 -3.36
CA SER A 364 -11.67 12.93 -3.70
C SER A 364 -13.18 13.19 -3.68
N LEU A 365 -13.66 13.96 -2.69
CA LEU A 365 -15.05 14.38 -2.60
C LEU A 365 -15.46 15.26 -3.78
N MET A 366 -14.60 16.18 -4.21
CA MET A 366 -14.88 17.07 -5.35
C MET A 366 -14.95 16.33 -6.69
N ASN A 367 -14.20 15.23 -6.83
CA ASN A 367 -14.04 14.53 -8.11
C ASN A 367 -14.80 13.22 -8.23
N ALA A 368 -15.46 12.78 -7.15
CA ALA A 368 -16.08 11.45 -7.05
C ALA A 368 -15.12 10.29 -7.41
N LYS A 369 -13.81 10.54 -7.28
CA LYS A 369 -12.72 9.60 -7.56
C LYS A 369 -11.62 9.82 -6.53
N PRO A 370 -10.92 8.77 -6.06
CA PRO A 370 -9.81 8.95 -5.13
C PRO A 370 -8.71 9.82 -5.75
N GLY A 371 -8.01 10.60 -4.91
CA GLY A 371 -6.92 11.46 -5.36
C GLY A 371 -5.81 10.68 -6.06
N ILE A 372 -5.44 9.54 -5.47
CA ILE A 372 -4.52 8.57 -6.06
C ILE A 372 -5.30 7.29 -6.35
N SER A 373 -5.26 6.82 -7.61
CA SER A 373 -5.99 5.62 -8.01
C SER A 373 -5.39 4.36 -7.38
N ASN A 374 -6.26 3.46 -6.91
CA ASN A 374 -5.89 2.12 -6.47
C ASN A 374 -5.52 1.19 -7.63
N ASP A 375 -5.79 1.58 -8.88
CA ASP A 375 -5.46 0.81 -10.09
C ASP A 375 -3.97 0.48 -10.18
N PHE A 376 -3.11 1.39 -9.69
CA PHE A 376 -1.67 1.16 -9.64
C PHE A 376 -1.30 -0.02 -8.75
N THR A 377 -1.95 -0.18 -7.59
CA THR A 377 -1.74 -1.32 -6.69
C THR A 377 -2.14 -2.62 -7.37
N TYR A 378 -3.26 -2.63 -8.10
CA TYR A 378 -3.71 -3.81 -8.84
C TYR A 378 -2.74 -4.17 -9.98
N LEU A 379 -2.24 -3.16 -10.72
CA LEU A 379 -1.23 -3.37 -11.75
C LEU A 379 0.07 -3.94 -11.16
N MET A 380 0.55 -3.40 -10.04
CA MET A 380 1.73 -3.93 -9.35
C MET A 380 1.51 -5.39 -8.92
N GLY A 381 0.33 -5.69 -8.37
CA GLY A 381 -0.05 -7.06 -7.98
C GLY A 381 -0.04 -8.05 -9.14
N LEU A 382 -0.60 -7.64 -10.29
CA LEU A 382 -0.58 -8.43 -11.53
C LEU A 382 0.86 -8.69 -11.97
N LEU A 383 1.68 -7.64 -12.04
CA LEU A 383 3.06 -7.70 -12.49
C LEU A 383 3.94 -8.59 -11.62
N HIS A 384 3.85 -8.47 -10.29
CA HIS A 384 4.55 -9.35 -9.35
C HIS A 384 4.10 -10.81 -9.49
N SER A 385 2.85 -11.05 -9.84
CA SER A 385 2.34 -12.41 -10.04
C SER A 385 2.79 -13.01 -11.36
N CYS A 386 2.87 -12.22 -12.43
CA CYS A 386 3.54 -12.62 -13.67
C CYS A 386 5.00 -12.99 -13.41
N LEU A 387 5.71 -12.20 -12.60
CA LEU A 387 7.09 -12.49 -12.22
C LEU A 387 7.20 -13.84 -11.48
N LEU A 388 6.32 -14.09 -10.52
CA LEU A 388 6.24 -15.40 -9.83
C LEU A 388 6.03 -16.54 -10.82
N LEU A 389 5.09 -16.40 -11.76
CA LEU A 389 4.76 -17.44 -12.74
C LEU A 389 5.93 -17.76 -13.68
N ILE A 390 6.67 -16.73 -14.13
CA ILE A 390 7.84 -16.89 -15.01
C ILE A 390 8.91 -17.80 -14.37
N PHE A 391 9.13 -17.68 -13.06
CA PHE A 391 10.10 -18.53 -12.35
C PHE A 391 9.50 -19.85 -11.86
N TYR A 392 8.22 -19.84 -11.45
CA TYR A 392 7.56 -21.02 -10.90
C TYR A 392 7.31 -22.09 -11.96
N LEU A 393 6.71 -21.72 -13.10
CA LEU A 393 6.22 -22.67 -14.08
C LEU A 393 7.34 -23.58 -14.64
N PRO A 394 8.51 -23.06 -15.09
CA PRO A 394 9.56 -23.92 -15.63
C PRO A 394 10.12 -24.91 -14.60
N VAL A 395 10.24 -24.47 -13.34
CA VAL A 395 10.75 -25.33 -12.26
C VAL A 395 9.72 -26.37 -11.87
N LYS A 396 8.45 -25.99 -11.78
CA LYS A 396 7.34 -26.90 -11.47
C LYS A 396 7.20 -28.00 -12.52
N LEU A 397 7.27 -27.67 -13.81
CA LEU A 397 7.23 -28.65 -14.90
C LEU A 397 8.37 -29.68 -14.79
N LYS A 398 9.57 -29.27 -14.37
CA LYS A 398 10.67 -30.21 -14.10
C LYS A 398 10.37 -31.15 -12.93
N PHE A 399 9.80 -30.62 -11.83
CA PHE A 399 9.36 -31.46 -10.71
C PHE A 399 8.30 -32.48 -11.12
N ASP A 400 7.40 -32.11 -12.04
CA ASP A 400 6.30 -32.97 -12.48
C ASP A 400 6.73 -33.97 -13.57
N SER A 401 7.78 -33.67 -14.33
CA SER A 401 8.37 -34.59 -15.32
C SER A 401 9.01 -35.85 -14.71
N LEU A 402 9.34 -35.80 -13.42
CA LEU A 402 9.73 -36.97 -12.66
C LEU A 402 8.46 -37.70 -12.22
N GLU A 403 7.96 -38.60 -13.07
CA GLU A 403 6.91 -39.58 -12.71
C GLU A 403 7.46 -40.59 -11.69
N ILE A 404 7.77 -40.12 -10.48
CA ILE A 404 8.03 -41.01 -9.35
C ILE A 404 6.65 -41.39 -8.83
N THR A 405 6.22 -42.62 -9.14
CA THR A 405 4.97 -43.21 -8.67
C THR A 405 4.97 -43.14 -7.14
N GLN A 406 4.27 -42.15 -6.56
CA GLN A 406 4.22 -42.01 -5.11
C GLN A 406 3.53 -43.24 -4.52
N PRO A 407 4.17 -44.00 -3.63
CA PRO A 407 3.45 -45.01 -2.86
C PRO A 407 2.41 -44.28 -2.00
N GLN A 408 1.14 -44.59 -2.23
CA GLN A 408 0.01 -44.09 -1.44
C GLN A 408 0.25 -44.45 0.04
N SER A 409 0.80 -43.53 0.84
CA SER A 409 0.93 -43.71 2.28
C SER A 409 0.15 -42.61 3.01
N GLY A 410 -0.99 -43.02 3.55
CA GLY A 410 -1.80 -42.23 4.46
C GLY A 410 -1.09 -42.10 5.81
N ALA A 411 -0.76 -40.88 6.21
CA ALA A 411 -0.60 -40.47 7.60
C ALA A 411 -0.51 -38.94 7.65
N GLY A 412 -1.57 -38.29 8.16
CA GLY A 412 -1.63 -36.84 8.33
C GLY A 412 -0.62 -36.36 9.37
N SER A 413 0.39 -35.61 8.93
CA SER A 413 1.31 -34.89 9.82
C SER A 413 0.68 -33.59 10.35
N PRO A 414 0.80 -33.27 11.65
CA PRO A 414 0.24 -32.06 12.28
C PRO A 414 0.93 -30.74 11.89
N VAL A 415 1.97 -30.76 11.05
CA VAL A 415 2.53 -29.54 10.44
C VAL A 415 1.62 -29.03 9.31
N LYS A 416 0.76 -29.90 8.76
CA LYS A 416 -0.17 -29.58 7.69
C LYS A 416 -1.27 -28.61 8.14
N THR A 417 -1.64 -28.55 9.42
CA THR A 417 -2.74 -27.71 9.94
C THR A 417 -2.37 -26.23 10.12
N VAL A 418 -1.14 -25.92 10.55
CA VAL A 418 -0.69 -24.51 10.64
C VAL A 418 -0.39 -23.95 9.26
N PHE A 419 0.21 -24.75 8.37
CA PHE A 419 0.44 -24.35 6.98
C PHE A 419 -0.82 -24.37 6.13
N SER A 420 -1.81 -25.25 6.39
CA SER A 420 -3.10 -25.19 5.68
C SER A 420 -3.91 -23.99 6.11
N SER A 421 -3.90 -23.58 7.40
CA SER A 421 -4.63 -22.39 7.81
C SER A 421 -3.96 -21.10 7.30
N LEU A 422 -2.62 -21.05 7.23
CA LEU A 422 -1.88 -19.93 6.67
C LEU A 422 -1.96 -19.90 5.14
N ALA A 423 -1.97 -21.07 4.47
CA ALA A 423 -2.20 -21.20 3.03
C ALA A 423 -3.66 -20.95 2.66
N GLU A 424 -4.65 -21.30 3.48
CA GLU A 424 -6.05 -20.91 3.30
C GLU A 424 -6.23 -19.42 3.54
N SER A 425 -5.54 -18.84 4.54
CA SER A 425 -5.53 -17.40 4.76
C SER A 425 -4.83 -16.65 3.63
N LEU A 426 -3.70 -17.16 3.11
CA LEU A 426 -3.00 -16.61 1.94
C LEU A 426 -3.77 -16.83 0.66
N LYS A 427 -4.47 -17.95 0.50
CA LYS A 427 -5.38 -18.20 -0.62
C LYS A 427 -6.56 -17.24 -0.56
N THR A 428 -7.13 -17.02 0.63
CA THR A 428 -8.15 -16.00 0.86
C THR A 428 -7.59 -14.61 0.62
N LEU A 429 -6.35 -14.33 1.03
CA LEU A 429 -5.63 -13.06 0.80
C LEU A 429 -5.27 -12.85 -0.68
N LEU A 430 -4.91 -13.89 -1.43
CA LEU A 430 -4.64 -13.88 -2.88
C LEU A 430 -5.93 -13.76 -3.68
N ILE A 431 -6.99 -14.43 -3.24
CA ILE A 431 -8.35 -14.32 -3.79
C ILE A 431 -8.94 -12.93 -3.49
N THR A 432 -8.65 -12.34 -2.32
CA THR A 432 -9.05 -10.96 -1.99
C THR A 432 -8.12 -9.89 -2.58
N ALA A 433 -6.83 -10.19 -2.80
CA ALA A 433 -5.86 -9.26 -3.38
C ALA A 433 -5.89 -9.24 -4.91
N SER A 434 -6.47 -10.24 -5.59
CA SER A 434 -6.65 -10.19 -7.03
C SER A 434 -7.76 -11.13 -7.55
N PRO A 435 -8.99 -10.61 -7.71
CA PRO A 435 -10.03 -11.24 -8.52
C PRO A 435 -9.55 -11.56 -9.95
N ILE A 436 -8.56 -10.80 -10.44
CA ILE A 436 -7.98 -10.93 -11.77
C ILE A 436 -7.04 -12.15 -11.86
N LEU A 437 -6.25 -12.47 -10.83
CA LEU A 437 -5.40 -13.68 -10.84
C LEU A 437 -6.20 -14.96 -10.78
N ALA A 438 -7.29 -14.96 -10.01
CA ALA A 438 -8.23 -16.07 -10.02
C ALA A 438 -8.87 -16.23 -11.41
N GLY A 439 -9.29 -15.12 -12.04
CA GLY A 439 -9.84 -15.13 -13.41
C GLY A 439 -8.82 -15.51 -14.48
N PHE A 440 -7.59 -15.02 -14.40
CA PHE A 440 -6.53 -15.28 -15.37
C PHE A 440 -6.01 -16.71 -15.23
N ALA A 441 -5.82 -17.22 -14.01
CA ALA A 441 -5.50 -18.63 -13.79
C ALA A 441 -6.64 -19.52 -14.31
N GLN A 442 -7.90 -19.18 -14.03
CA GLN A 442 -9.06 -19.96 -14.48
C GLN A 442 -9.18 -19.98 -16.02
N GLU A 443 -8.95 -18.87 -16.72
CA GLU A 443 -8.94 -18.84 -18.18
C GLU A 443 -7.69 -19.50 -18.80
N LEU A 444 -6.52 -19.35 -18.19
CA LEU A 444 -5.30 -20.03 -18.62
C LEU A 444 -5.43 -21.55 -18.48
N PHE A 445 -6.03 -22.03 -17.38
CA PHE A 445 -6.34 -23.45 -17.19
C PHE A 445 -7.40 -23.95 -18.18
N LYS A 446 -8.43 -23.15 -18.51
CA LYS A 446 -9.40 -23.52 -19.56
C LYS A 446 -8.77 -23.63 -20.95
N LEU A 447 -7.78 -22.78 -21.26
CA LEU A 447 -7.04 -22.79 -22.52
C LEU A 447 -6.07 -23.98 -22.62
N LEU A 448 -5.41 -24.34 -21.51
CA LEU A 448 -4.47 -25.47 -21.45
C LEU A 448 -5.14 -26.85 -21.36
N LEU A 449 -6.38 -26.91 -20.86
CA LEU A 449 -7.15 -28.16 -20.68
C LEU A 449 -8.20 -28.38 -21.77
N LYS A 450 -8.19 -27.57 -22.83
CA LYS A 450 -9.01 -27.82 -24.01
C LYS A 450 -8.30 -28.90 -24.86
N PRO A 451 -8.91 -30.09 -25.06
CA PRO A 451 -8.29 -31.17 -25.83
C PRO A 451 -8.09 -30.81 -27.30
#